data_AF-A0A2V7ZE09-F1
#
_entry.id   AF-A0A2V7ZE09-F1
#
_cell.length_a   1.000
_cell.length_b   1.000
_cell.length_c   1.000
_cell.angle_alpha   90.00
_cell.angle_beta   90.00
_cell.angle_gamma   90.00
#
_symmetry.space_group_name_H-M   'P 1'
#
loop_
_entity.id
_entity.type
_entity.pdbx_description
1 polymer ?
#
loop_
_entity_poly.entity_id
_entity_poly.type
_entity_poly.pdbx_seq_one_letter_code
_entity_poly.pdbx_strand_id
1 'polypeptide(L)'
;MTMKHAGLDGIRDRVAENIALARYLAERVRATPQLELAAPPGLSVVCFCHRGGADLNRGLLERLQLSGDAFLTSTELDGRFVLRACIVNDRSTRNDVDRMIETVVRIGAELTSGTAGAFP
;
A
#
# COMPACT_ATOMS: atom_id res chain seq x y z
N MET A 1 -23.15 -19.34 5.25
CA MET A 1 -23.08 -19.71 3.81
C MET A 1 -22.98 -18.45 2.97
N THR A 2 -21.76 -18.01 2.65
CA THR A 2 -21.49 -16.73 1.93
C THR A 2 -22.23 -16.65 0.59
N MET A 3 -22.22 -17.72 -0.21
CA MET A 3 -22.93 -17.80 -1.49
C MET A 3 -24.45 -17.63 -1.35
N LYS A 4 -25.05 -18.14 -0.27
CA LYS A 4 -26.51 -18.04 -0.04
C LYS A 4 -26.93 -16.67 0.48
N HIS A 5 -26.01 -15.93 1.09
CA HIS A 5 -26.28 -14.61 1.67
C HIS A 5 -26.00 -13.48 0.67
N ALA A 6 -24.83 -13.51 0.02
CA ALA A 6 -24.41 -12.47 -0.91
C ALA A 6 -24.79 -12.74 -2.37
N GLY A 7 -25.11 -13.99 -2.72
CA GLY A 7 -25.30 -14.40 -4.11
C GLY A 7 -24.01 -14.34 -4.93
N LEU A 8 -24.10 -14.68 -6.22
CA LEU A 8 -22.97 -14.59 -7.14
C LEU A 8 -22.65 -13.13 -7.48
N ASP A 9 -23.68 -12.32 -7.72
CA ASP A 9 -23.52 -10.92 -8.09
C ASP A 9 -22.90 -10.09 -6.96
N GLY A 10 -23.36 -10.28 -5.71
CA GLY A 10 -22.77 -9.58 -4.58
C GLY A 10 -21.31 -9.94 -4.30
N ILE A 11 -20.86 -11.15 -4.65
CA ILE A 11 -19.43 -11.50 -4.59
C ILE A 11 -18.67 -10.83 -5.74
N ARG A 12 -19.24 -10.81 -6.95
CA ARG A 12 -18.64 -10.15 -8.12
C ARG A 12 -18.44 -8.66 -7.86
N ASP A 13 -19.43 -7.98 -7.31
CA ASP A 13 -19.39 -6.55 -7.03
C ASP A 13 -18.28 -6.22 -6.03
N ARG A 14 -18.18 -6.96 -4.92
CA ARG A 14 -17.11 -6.80 -3.92
C ARG A 14 -15.71 -6.98 -4.50
N VAL A 15 -15.53 -7.98 -5.37
CA VAL A 15 -14.24 -8.18 -6.06
C VAL A 15 -13.95 -7.02 -7.00
N ALA A 16 -14.94 -6.55 -7.76
CA ALA A 16 -14.79 -5.41 -8.66
C ALA A 16 -14.45 -4.12 -7.91
N GLU A 17 -15.07 -3.87 -6.75
CA GLU A 17 -14.78 -2.74 -5.87
C GLU A 17 -13.33 -2.78 -5.34
N ASN A 18 -12.86 -3.94 -4.87
CA ASN A 18 -11.48 -4.11 -4.43
C ASN A 18 -10.47 -3.83 -5.57
N ILE A 19 -10.76 -4.29 -6.79
CA ILE A 19 -9.93 -4.00 -7.97
C ILE A 19 -9.98 -2.51 -8.32
N ALA A 20 -11.15 -1.86 -8.24
CA ALA A 20 -11.28 -0.44 -8.48
C ALA A 20 -10.50 0.40 -7.45
N LEU A 21 -10.51 -0.01 -6.18
CA LEU A 21 -9.75 0.65 -5.13
C LEU A 21 -8.23 0.45 -5.30
N ALA A 22 -7.78 -0.73 -5.74
CA ALA A 22 -6.39 -0.95 -6.09
C ALA A 22 -5.92 -0.10 -7.28
N ARG A 23 -6.79 0.10 -8.30
CA ARG A 23 -6.51 1.02 -9.41
C ARG A 23 -6.39 2.47 -8.92
N TYR A 24 -7.29 2.90 -8.04
CA TYR A 24 -7.23 4.20 -7.39
C TYR A 24 -5.91 4.37 -6.62
N LEU A 25 -5.51 3.39 -5.80
CA LEU A 25 -4.21 3.40 -5.14
C LEU A 25 -3.05 3.57 -6.13
N ALA A 26 -3.05 2.84 -7.25
CA ALA A 26 -2.00 2.97 -8.25
C ALA A 26 -1.96 4.38 -8.88
N GLU A 27 -3.12 5.01 -9.11
CA GLU A 27 -3.20 6.42 -9.55
C GLU A 27 -2.64 7.37 -8.50
N ARG A 28 -2.97 7.17 -7.22
CA ARG A 28 -2.44 7.98 -6.11
C ARG A 28 -0.93 7.84 -5.98
N VAL A 29 -0.38 6.64 -6.15
CA VAL A 29 1.07 6.40 -6.17
C VAL A 29 1.71 7.16 -7.32
N ARG A 30 1.15 7.09 -8.54
CA ARG A 30 1.69 7.83 -9.71
C ARG A 30 1.66 9.34 -9.52
N ALA A 31 0.63 9.85 -8.86
CA ALA A 31 0.47 11.27 -8.56
C ALA A 31 1.35 11.76 -7.40
N THR A 32 2.07 10.87 -6.71
CA THR A 32 2.90 11.20 -5.54
C THR A 32 4.38 11.16 -5.93
N PRO A 33 5.08 12.30 -6.02
CA PRO A 33 6.44 12.36 -6.57
C PRO A 33 7.47 11.48 -5.86
N GLN A 34 7.31 11.29 -4.55
CA GLN A 34 8.22 10.52 -3.70
C GLN A 34 8.08 9.01 -3.90
N LEU A 35 7.00 8.56 -4.54
CA LEU A 35 6.67 7.17 -4.73
C LEU A 35 6.82 6.75 -6.20
N GLU A 36 6.95 5.45 -6.40
CA GLU A 36 6.87 4.85 -7.71
C GLU A 36 6.27 3.45 -7.67
N LEU A 37 5.53 3.12 -8.73
CA LEU A 37 5.02 1.77 -8.95
C LEU A 37 6.18 0.85 -9.33
N ALA A 38 6.26 -0.28 -8.64
CA ALA A 38 7.25 -1.32 -8.94
C ALA A 38 6.79 -2.28 -10.05
N ALA A 39 5.47 -2.38 -10.26
CA ALA A 39 4.88 -3.19 -11.33
C ALA A 39 3.55 -2.58 -11.79
N PRO A 40 3.08 -2.89 -13.01
CA PRO A 40 1.73 -2.54 -13.43
C PRO A 40 0.69 -3.14 -12.47
N PRO A 41 -0.34 -2.37 -12.04
CA PRO A 41 -1.39 -2.93 -11.19
C PRO A 41 -2.19 -3.98 -11.96
N GLY A 42 -2.44 -5.13 -11.33
CA GLY A 42 -3.18 -6.24 -11.93
C GLY A 42 -4.59 -6.37 -11.36
N LEU A 43 -4.70 -7.11 -10.25
CA LEU A 43 -5.95 -7.33 -9.51
C LEU A 43 -6.04 -6.35 -8.33
N SER A 44 -6.30 -6.84 -7.13
CA SER A 44 -6.41 -6.04 -5.92
C SER A 44 -5.07 -5.78 -5.22
N VAL A 45 -3.94 -5.99 -5.91
CA VAL A 45 -2.59 -5.85 -5.34
C VAL A 45 -1.81 -4.77 -6.08
N VAL A 46 -1.20 -3.87 -5.32
CA VAL A 46 -0.32 -2.80 -5.83
C VAL A 46 1.04 -2.90 -5.16
N CYS A 47 2.09 -3.04 -5.97
CA CYS A 47 3.47 -3.00 -5.53
C CYS A 47 4.07 -1.63 -5.86
N PHE A 48 4.61 -0.96 -4.85
CA PHE A 48 5.19 0.37 -4.98
C PHE A 48 6.32 0.56 -3.97
N CYS A 49 7.07 1.63 -4.11
CA CYS A 49 8.16 1.95 -3.19
C CYS A 49 8.39 3.45 -3.14
N HIS A 50 8.97 3.89 -2.04
CA HIS A 50 9.54 5.22 -1.93
C HIS A 50 10.85 5.28 -2.72
N ARG A 51 11.10 6.39 -3.41
CA ARG A 51 12.29 6.60 -4.28
C ARG A 51 13.62 6.65 -3.53
N GLY A 52 13.58 6.83 -2.21
CA GLY A 52 14.76 6.90 -1.34
C GLY A 52 15.52 5.59 -1.10
N GLY A 53 15.21 4.50 -1.82
CA GLY A 53 15.97 3.25 -1.77
C GLY A 53 15.44 2.20 -0.78
N ALA A 54 16.05 1.01 -0.82
CA ALA A 54 15.54 -0.17 -0.12
C ALA A 54 15.55 -0.04 1.41
N ASP A 55 16.61 0.51 2.00
CA ASP A 55 16.74 0.64 3.46
C ASP A 55 15.68 1.59 4.03
N LEU A 56 15.41 2.70 3.33
CA LEU A 56 14.32 3.60 3.67
C LEU A 56 12.97 2.89 3.59
N ASN A 57 12.73 2.08 2.55
CA ASN A 57 11.48 1.33 2.44
C ASN A 57 11.31 0.27 3.55
N ARG A 58 12.39 -0.36 4.03
CA ARG A 58 12.35 -1.28 5.18
C ARG A 58 11.96 -0.54 6.46
N GLY A 59 12.65 0.55 6.78
CA GLY A 59 12.33 1.36 7.97
C GLY A 59 10.95 2.02 7.89
N LEU A 60 10.51 2.41 6.68
CA LEU A 60 9.16 2.93 6.44
C LEU A 60 8.11 1.87 6.74
N LEU A 61 8.28 0.64 6.25
CA LEU A 61 7.35 -0.46 6.52
C LEU A 61 7.23 -0.74 8.01
N GLU A 62 8.35 -0.80 8.71
CA GLU A 62 8.39 -1.04 10.15
C GLU A 62 7.66 0.07 10.92
N ARG A 63 7.99 1.35 10.67
CA ARG A 63 7.32 2.48 11.32
C ARG A 63 5.83 2.56 10.97
N LEU A 64 5.45 2.24 9.74
CA LEU A 64 4.05 2.21 9.32
C LEU A 64 3.27 1.16 10.13
N GLN A 65 3.79 -0.05 10.24
CA GLN A 65 3.15 -1.12 11.01
C GLN A 65 3.08 -0.77 12.51
N LEU A 66 4.14 -0.20 13.09
CA LEU A 66 4.17 0.21 14.50
C LEU A 66 3.24 1.40 14.80
N SER A 67 3.01 2.29 13.84
CA SER A 67 2.08 3.42 14.01
C SER A 67 0.62 2.97 14.18
N GLY A 68 0.27 1.79 13.66
CA GLY A 68 -1.11 1.30 13.63
C GLY A 68 -1.99 1.96 12.57
N ASP A 69 -1.49 2.94 11.81
CA ASP A 69 -2.25 3.67 10.78
C ASP A 69 -2.60 2.77 9.58
N ALA A 70 -1.68 1.89 9.18
CA ALA A 70 -1.90 0.92 8.12
C ALA A 70 -0.99 -0.30 8.26
N PHE A 71 -1.41 -1.42 7.69
CA PHE A 71 -0.62 -2.64 7.63
C PHE A 71 -0.34 -3.03 6.17
N LEU A 72 0.93 -2.97 5.78
CA LEU A 72 1.41 -3.43 4.47
C LEU A 72 2.32 -4.64 4.64
N THR A 73 2.55 -5.35 3.54
CA THR A 73 3.60 -6.36 3.46
C THR A 73 4.70 -5.88 2.52
N SER A 74 5.83 -6.56 2.49
CA SER A 74 6.86 -6.33 1.46
C SER A 74 7.05 -7.55 0.59
N THR A 75 7.74 -7.34 -0.53
CA THR A 75 8.27 -8.41 -1.38
C THR A 75 9.52 -7.89 -2.08
N GLU A 76 10.26 -8.79 -2.74
CA GLU A 76 11.36 -8.42 -3.62
C GLU A 76 10.93 -8.65 -5.07
N LEU A 77 11.04 -7.60 -5.89
CA LEU A 77 10.82 -7.65 -7.34
C LEU A 77 12.11 -7.22 -8.02
N ASP A 78 12.65 -8.05 -8.91
CA ASP A 78 13.90 -7.78 -9.63
C ASP A 78 15.07 -7.35 -8.72
N GLY A 79 15.20 -7.98 -7.55
CA GLY A 79 16.22 -7.66 -6.54
C GLY A 79 15.98 -6.37 -5.76
N ARG A 80 14.80 -5.75 -5.92
CA ARG A 80 14.42 -4.51 -5.23
C ARG A 80 13.36 -4.78 -4.16
N PHE A 81 13.61 -4.28 -2.96
CA PHE A 81 12.61 -4.28 -1.88
C PHE A 81 11.47 -3.31 -2.19
N VAL A 82 10.24 -3.80 -2.18
CA VAL A 82 9.04 -3.01 -2.48
C VAL A 82 7.95 -3.24 -1.44
N LEU A 83 7.12 -2.23 -1.23
CA LEU A 83 5.90 -2.29 -0.42
C LEU A 83 4.79 -2.92 -1.27
N ARG A 84 4.00 -3.78 -0.64
CA ARG A 84 2.90 -4.51 -1.26
C ARG A 84 1.61 -4.26 -0.48
N ALA A 85 0.70 -3.54 -1.10
CA ALA A 85 -0.65 -3.31 -0.63
C ALA A 85 -1.62 -4.30 -1.28
N CYS A 86 -2.29 -5.10 -0.46
CA CYS A 86 -3.31 -6.05 -0.89
C CYS A 86 -4.67 -5.56 -0.40
N ILE A 87 -5.51 -5.07 -1.31
CA ILE A 87 -6.89 -4.67 -1.01
C ILE A 87 -7.73 -5.94 -0.92
N VAL A 88 -7.94 -6.41 0.31
CA VAL A 88 -8.70 -7.65 0.59
C VAL A 88 -9.95 -7.40 1.42
N ASN A 89 -10.08 -6.21 2.02
CA ASN A 89 -11.22 -5.80 2.81
C ASN A 89 -12.19 -5.01 1.92
N ASP A 90 -13.37 -5.57 1.65
CA ASP A 90 -14.42 -4.93 0.84
C ASP A 90 -15.05 -3.69 1.52
N ARG A 91 -14.70 -3.42 2.78
CA ARG A 91 -15.12 -2.20 3.49
C ARG A 91 -14.11 -1.07 3.36
N SER A 92 -12.95 -1.30 2.76
CA SER A 92 -11.94 -0.27 2.54
C SER A 92 -12.46 0.79 1.57
N THR A 93 -12.15 2.05 1.86
CA THR A 93 -12.60 3.21 1.11
C THR A 93 -11.43 3.95 0.48
N ARG A 94 -11.73 4.87 -0.44
CA ARG A 94 -10.71 5.77 -1.01
C ARG A 94 -10.02 6.61 0.06
N ASN A 95 -10.75 7.04 1.08
CA ASN A 95 -10.19 7.79 2.21
C ASN A 95 -9.15 6.96 2.99
N ASP A 96 -9.35 5.65 3.13
CA ASP A 96 -8.36 4.78 3.78
C ASP A 96 -7.07 4.68 2.93
N VAL A 97 -7.21 4.63 1.60
CA VAL A 97 -6.08 4.67 0.66
C VAL A 97 -5.33 6.00 0.75
N ASP A 98 -6.06 7.12 0.76
CA ASP A 98 -5.45 8.45 0.83
C ASP A 98 -4.69 8.64 2.14
N ARG A 99 -5.29 8.28 3.29
CA ARG A 99 -4.63 8.29 4.60
C ARG A 99 -3.38 7.41 4.63
N MET A 100 -3.46 6.21 4.08
CA MET A 100 -2.29 5.32 3.99
C MET A 100 -1.16 5.96 3.19
N ILE A 101 -1.45 6.56 2.04
CA ILE A 101 -0.44 7.25 1.21
C ILE A 101 0.14 8.45 1.96
N GLU A 102 -0.69 9.27 2.61
CA GLU A 102 -0.24 10.40 3.44
C GLU A 102 0.72 9.94 4.55
N THR A 103 0.38 8.88 5.27
CA THR A 103 1.25 8.30 6.31
C THR A 103 2.55 7.78 5.73
N VAL A 104 2.51 7.05 4.60
CA VAL A 104 3.71 6.56 3.90
C VAL A 104 4.64 7.72 3.52
N VAL A 105 4.10 8.79 2.94
CA VAL A 105 4.88 9.96 2.53
C VAL A 105 5.45 10.69 3.75
N ARG A 106 4.64 10.88 4.80
CA ARG A 106 5.07 11.50 6.06
C ARG A 106 6.24 10.74 6.68
N ILE A 107 6.10 9.42 6.87
CA ILE A 107 7.16 8.56 7.43
C ILE A 107 8.40 8.58 6.54
N GLY A 108 8.23 8.53 5.21
CA GLY A 108 9.33 8.64 4.26
C GLY A 108 10.10 9.96 4.39
N ALA A 109 9.39 11.08 4.55
CA ALA A 109 9.99 12.39 4.76
C ALA A 109 10.73 12.47 6.11
N GLU A 110 10.15 11.95 7.19
CA GLU A 110 10.80 11.86 8.51
C GLU A 110 12.10 11.05 8.45
N LEU A 111 12.09 9.91 7.77
CA LEU A 111 13.28 9.06 7.58
C LEU A 111 14.33 9.69 6.65
N THR A 112 13.92 10.57 5.73
CA THR A 112 14.85 11.26 4.82
C THR A 112 15.47 12.51 5.48
N SER A 113 14.71 13.20 6.34
CA SER A 113 15.10 14.46 6.97
C SER A 113 15.91 14.31 8.27
N GLY A 114 15.84 13.14 8.92
CA GLY A 114 16.53 12.87 10.18
C GLY A 114 17.16 11.48 10.22
N THR A 115 18.48 11.48 10.29
CA THR A 115 19.41 10.52 10.91
C THR A 115 18.84 9.19 11.39
N ALA A 116 19.54 8.11 11.05
CA ALA A 116 19.56 6.81 11.73
C ALA A 116 19.04 6.86 13.17
N GLY A 117 17.75 6.60 13.35
CA GLY A 117 17.22 6.14 14.61
C GLY A 117 17.51 4.65 14.69
N ALA A 118 18.77 4.29 14.95
CA ALA A 118 19.06 3.02 15.58
C ALA A 118 18.28 3.02 16.90
N PHE A 119 17.32 2.11 17.03
CA PHE A 119 16.79 1.74 18.33
C PHE A 119 17.47 0.44 18.75
N PRO A 120 17.81 0.26 20.04
CA PRO A 120 18.70 -0.79 20.56
C PRO A 120 18.20 -2.21 20.33
#